data_AF-A0A7Y5LSR1-F1
#
_entry.id   AF-A0A7Y5LSR1-F1
#
_cell.length_a   1.000
_cell.length_b   1.000
_cell.length_c   1.000
_cell.angle_alpha   90.00
_cell.angle_beta   90.00
_cell.angle_gamma   90.00
#
_symmetry.space_group_name_H-M   'P 1'
#
loop_
_entity.id
_entity.type
_entity.pdbx_description
1 polymer ?
#
loop_
_entity_poly.entity_id
_entity_poly.type
_entity_poly.pdbx_seq_one_letter_code
_entity_poly.pdbx_strand_id
1 'polypeptide(L)' 'MGYHVHIAETCRNLRTEILTDFEVLPANENDYGKERRVLERLDKRGWRPTVLNVDAGYCTGQGIVDAQAQGTLL' A
#
# COMPACT_ATOMS: atom_id res chain seq x y z
N MET A 1 9.67 -2.98 -16.87
CA MET A 1 10.00 -3.06 -15.43
C MET A 1 8.78 -2.62 -14.66
N GLY A 2 8.31 -3.40 -13.68
CA GLY A 2 7.14 -3.05 -12.88
C GLY A 2 7.51 -2.24 -11.64
N TYR A 3 6.49 -1.73 -10.96
CA TYR A 3 6.59 -1.13 -9.63
C TYR A 3 5.52 -1.76 -8.73
N HIS A 4 5.68 -1.63 -7.43
CA HIS A 4 4.62 -1.89 -6.47
C HIS A 4 4.49 -0.68 -5.55
N VAL A 5 3.26 -0.43 -5.11
CA VAL A 5 2.91 0.71 -4.27
C VAL A 5 2.38 0.19 -2.95
N HIS A 6 2.95 0.67 -1.85
CA HIS A 6 2.39 0.49 -0.53
C HIS A 6 1.62 1.76 -0.17
N ILE A 7 0.36 1.58 0.21
CA ILE A 7 -0.48 2.64 0.72
C ILE A 7 -0.94 2.20 2.10
N ALA A 8 -0.82 3.10 3.08
CA ALA A 8 -1.38 2.89 4.39
C ALA A 8 -2.34 4.02 4.74
N GLU A 9 -3.48 3.66 5.29
CA GLU A 9 -4.37 4.58 5.99
C GLU A 9 -4.42 4.17 7.46
N THR A 10 -4.55 5.15 8.35
CA THR A 10 -4.96 4.87 9.73
C THR A 10 -6.42 5.25 9.86
N CYS A 11 -7.20 4.39 10.53
CA CYS A 11 -8.62 4.60 10.74
C CYS A 11 -8.91 5.01 12.19
N ARG A 12 -10.11 5.53 12.45
CA ARG A 12 -10.58 5.96 13.79
C ARG A 12 -9.73 7.08 14.40
N ASN A 13 -9.17 7.93 13.56
CA ASN A 13 -8.51 9.14 14.03
C ASN A 13 -9.55 10.20 14.42
N LEU A 14 -9.15 11.14 15.29
CA LEU A 14 -9.96 12.34 15.60
C LEU A 14 -10.08 13.32 14.40
N ARG A 15 -9.23 13.15 13.40
CA ARG A 15 -9.14 13.94 12.17
C ARG A 15 -9.55 13.08 10.97
N THR A 16 -9.89 13.71 9.86
CA THR A 16 -10.25 13.03 8.60
C THR A 16 -9.27 11.90 8.27
N GLU A 17 -9.82 10.75 7.87
CA GLU A 17 -9.05 9.61 7.42
C GLU A 17 -8.39 9.96 6.08
N ILE A 18 -7.05 9.97 6.08
CA ILE A 18 -6.19 10.34 4.94
C ILE A 18 -5.17 9.22 4.80
N LEU A 19 -4.72 8.96 3.57
CA LEU A 19 -3.53 8.14 3.32
C LEU A 19 -2.37 8.65 4.19
N THR A 20 -2.02 7.89 5.22
CA THR A 20 -1.08 8.32 6.26
C THR A 20 0.36 7.99 5.93
N ASP A 21 0.56 7.07 4.98
CA ASP A 21 1.85 6.75 4.41
C ASP A 21 1.70 6.19 2.99
N PHE A 22 2.69 6.45 2.14
CA PHE A 22 2.80 5.81 0.83
C PHE A 22 4.26 5.59 0.47
N GLU A 23 4.54 4.54 -0.30
CA GLU A 23 5.88 4.22 -0.80
C GLU A 23 5.77 3.53 -2.16
N VAL A 24 6.57 3.96 -3.13
CA VAL A 24 6.67 3.32 -4.46
C VAL A 24 8.04 2.68 -4.56
N LEU A 25 8.06 1.41 -4.92
CA LEU A 25 9.28 0.62 -4.96
C LEU A 25 9.35 -0.19 -6.27
N PRO A 26 10.57 -0.49 -6.76
CA PRO A 26 10.75 -1.34 -7.93
C PRO A 26 10.16 -2.75 -7.71
N ALA A 27 9.51 -3.34 -8.71
CA ALA A 27 8.90 -4.67 -8.59
C ALA A 27 9.92 -5.81 -8.39
N ASN A 28 11.22 -5.57 -8.61
CA ASN A 28 12.27 -6.53 -8.33
C ASN A 28 12.73 -6.52 -6.86
N GLU A 29 12.24 -5.60 -6.02
CA GLU A 29 12.50 -5.63 -4.58
C GLU A 29 11.55 -6.60 -3.85
N ASN A 30 12.11 -7.52 -3.08
CA ASN A 30 11.38 -8.46 -2.21
C ASN A 30 10.40 -7.71 -1.28
N ASP A 31 9.14 -8.12 -1.26
CA ASP A 31 8.04 -7.60 -0.46
C ASP A 31 8.02 -8.06 1.00
N TYR A 32 8.84 -9.04 1.36
CA TYR A 32 8.96 -9.52 2.72
C TYR A 32 9.35 -8.40 3.71
N GLY A 33 8.51 -8.19 4.72
CA GLY A 33 8.77 -7.29 5.83
C GLY A 33 8.61 -5.79 5.52
N LYS A 34 7.99 -5.43 4.40
CA LYS A 34 7.78 -4.01 4.03
C LYS A 34 6.80 -3.29 4.95
N GLU A 35 5.85 -4.02 5.53
CA GLU A 35 4.94 -3.53 6.56
C GLU A 35 5.68 -2.97 7.78
N ARG A 36 6.85 -3.52 8.11
CA ARG A 36 7.69 -3.00 9.19
C ARG A 36 8.18 -1.58 8.91
N ARG A 37 8.57 -1.28 7.66
CA ARG A 37 9.01 0.07 7.28
C ARG A 37 7.89 1.08 7.42
N VAL A 38 6.68 0.72 7.01
CA VAL A 38 5.46 1.55 7.19
C VAL A 38 5.22 1.80 8.68
N LEU A 39 5.24 0.75 9.51
CA LEU A 39 5.04 0.89 10.96
C LEU A 39 6.11 1.78 11.61
N GLU A 40 7.38 1.65 11.23
CA GLU A 40 8.47 2.49 11.73
C GLU A 40 8.30 3.96 11.33
N ARG A 41 7.81 4.25 10.12
CA ARG A 41 7.51 5.63 9.68
C ARG A 41 6.31 6.22 10.40
N LEU A 42 5.25 5.43 10.59
CA LEU A 42 4.06 5.84 11.34
C LEU A 42 4.41 6.08 12.83
N ASP A 43 5.24 5.23 13.43
CA ASP A 43 5.71 5.36 14.80
C ASP A 43 6.50 6.65 15.03
N LYS A 44 7.40 7.01 14.10
CA LYS A 44 8.14 8.28 14.14
C LYS A 44 7.23 9.51 14.08
N ARG A 45 6.03 9.39 13.52
CA ARG A 45 5.00 10.46 13.47
C ARG A 45 4.05 10.41 14.67
N GLY A 46 4.18 9.43 15.57
CA GLY A 46 3.26 9.19 16.68
C GLY A 46 1.91 8.61 16.24
N TRP A 47 1.84 7.98 15.05
CA TRP A 47 0.60 7.48 14.43
C TRP A 47 0.60 5.96 14.28
N ARG A 48 1.40 5.25 15.08
CA ARG A 48 1.46 3.79 15.02
C ARG A 48 0.10 3.19 15.37
N PRO A 49 -0.50 2.37 14.50
CA PRO A 49 -1.76 1.72 14.80
C PRO A 49 -1.57 0.57 15.78
N THR A 50 -2.60 0.28 16.57
CA THR A 50 -2.62 -0.89 17.48
C THR A 50 -2.82 -2.21 16.72
N VAL A 51 -3.52 -2.16 15.59
CA VAL A 51 -3.80 -3.31 14.72
C VAL A 51 -3.45 -2.92 13.29
N LEU A 52 -2.76 -3.81 12.59
CA LEU A 52 -2.44 -3.67 11.17
C LEU A 52 -3.21 -4.73 10.38
N ASN A 53 -4.07 -4.29 9.47
CA ASN A 53 -4.67 -5.14 8.46
C ASN A 53 -3.87 -4.98 7.16
N VAL A 54 -3.56 -6.09 6.49
CA VAL A 54 -2.77 -6.10 5.26
C VAL A 54 -3.59 -6.77 4.18
N ASP A 55 -3.73 -6.07 3.05
CA ASP A 55 -4.18 -6.64 1.79
C ASP A 55 -3.07 -6.42 0.76
N ALA A 56 -2.82 -7.42 -0.08
CA ALA A 56 -1.74 -7.41 -1.05
C ALA A 56 -2.22 -8.02 -2.36
N GLY A 57 -2.15 -7.24 -3.43
CA GLY A 57 -2.46 -7.68 -4.79
C GLY A 57 -1.30 -7.42 -5.73
N TYR A 58 -0.87 -8.45 -6.46
CA TYR A 58 0.09 -8.30 -7.54
C TYR A 58 -0.66 -8.10 -8.86
N CYS A 59 -0.62 -6.88 -9.40
CA CYS A 59 -1.06 -6.66 -10.77
C CYS A 59 -0.10 -7.38 -11.72
N THR A 60 -0.65 -8.25 -12.55
CA THR A 60 0.08 -8.84 -13.67
C THR A 60 -0.15 -8.01 -14.92
N GLY A 61 0.76 -8.09 -15.91
CA GLY A 61 0.55 -7.41 -17.19
C GLY A 61 -0.76 -7.82 -17.86
N GLN A 62 -1.14 -9.10 -17.75
CA GLN A 62 -2.42 -9.60 -18.24
C GLN A 62 -3.59 -9.04 -17.43
N GLY A 63 -3.47 -8.95 -16.10
CA GLY A 63 -4.51 -8.38 -15.24
C GLY A 63 -4.84 -6.92 -15.57
N ILE A 64 -3.84 -6.13 -16.00
CA ILE A 64 -4.06 -4.76 -16.48
C ILE A 64 -4.86 -4.74 -17.78
N VAL A 65 -4.51 -5.61 -18.74
CA VAL A 65 -5.23 -5.75 -20.02
C VAL A 65 -6.67 -6.21 -19.78
N ASP A 66 -6.87 -7.18 -18.89
CA ASP A 66 -8.19 -7.72 -18.55
C ASP A 66 -9.06 -6.69 -17.83
N ALA A 67 -8.49 -5.91 -16.90
CA ALA A 67 -9.20 -4.82 -16.22
C ALA A 67 -9.69 -3.77 -17.23
N GLN A 68 -8.83 -3.39 -18.18
CA GLN A 68 -9.21 -2.46 -19.25
C GLN A 68 -10.31 -3.03 -20.15
N ALA A 69 -10.25 -4.32 -20.50
CA ALA A 69 -11.29 -4.99 -21.29
C ALA A 69 -12.64 -5.07 -20.55
N GLN A 70 -12.61 -5.10 -19.22
CA GLN A 70 -13.79 -5.08 -18.35
C GLN A 70 -14.31 -3.67 -18.05
N GLY A 71 -13.70 -2.62 -18.64
CA GLY A 71 -14.08 -1.23 -18.40
C GLY A 71 -13.69 -0.72 -17.01
N THR A 72 -12.82 -1.43 -16.30
CA THR A 72 -12.25 -0.99 -15.03
C THR A 72 -11.00 -0.18 -15.31
N LEU A 73 -11.07 1.13 -15.10
CA LEU A 73 -9.90 2.01 -15.15
C LEU A 73 -9.10 1.84 -13.84
N LEU A 74 -7.86 1.39 -13.96
CA LEU A 74 -6.85 1.47 -12.90
C LEU A 74 -6.34 2.90 -12.73
#